data_AF-A0A2D4QIU9-F1
#
_entry.id   AF-A0A2D4QIU9-F1
#
_cell.length_a   1.000
_cell.length_b   1.000
_cell.length_c   1.000
_cell.angle_alpha   90.00
_cell.angle_beta   90.00
_cell.angle_gamma   90.00
#
_symmetry.space_group_name_H-M   'P 1'
#
loop_
_entity.id
_entity.type
_entity.pdbx_description
1 polymer ?
#
loop_
_entity_poly.entity_id
_entity_poly.type
_entity_poly.pdbx_seq_one_letter_code
_entity_poly.pdbx_strand_id
1 'polypeptide(L)'
;MESNAADPGPDVEAAMARWTMLHDFARRSHALSGPGAVLVERQSLRTASKDDEIAMNYIAAEDVPSGDDFRPLMLQIDPERQLMLILGGDGLDETVLVLEQNQ
;
A
#
# COMPACT_ATOMS: atom_id res chain seq x y z
N MET A 1 26.13 -6.04 -18.27
CA MET A 1 25.40 -5.86 -17.01
C MET A 1 23.94 -5.97 -17.36
N GLU A 2 23.38 -7.17 -17.20
CA GLU A 2 21.95 -7.38 -17.35
C GLU A 2 21.28 -6.72 -16.15
N SER A 3 20.47 -5.69 -16.42
CA SER A 3 19.46 -5.22 -15.49
C SER A 3 18.49 -6.39 -15.29
N ASN A 4 18.69 -7.14 -14.21
CA ASN A 4 17.72 -8.12 -13.75
C ASN A 4 16.56 -7.32 -13.16
N ALA A 5 15.74 -6.73 -14.04
CA ALA A 5 14.51 -6.07 -13.64
C ALA A 5 13.65 -7.17 -13.02
N ALA A 6 13.66 -7.23 -11.69
CA ALA A 6 12.79 -8.11 -10.94
C ALA A 6 11.37 -7.83 -11.43
N ASP A 7 10.72 -8.88 -11.96
CA ASP A 7 9.31 -8.83 -12.28
C ASP A 7 8.59 -8.38 -10.99
N PRO A 8 7.90 -7.23 -11.01
CA PRO A 8 7.33 -6.62 -9.81
C PRO A 8 6.32 -7.54 -9.09
N GLY A 9 5.89 -8.62 -9.74
CA GLY A 9 4.97 -9.59 -9.17
C GLY A 9 3.54 -9.05 -9.17
N PRO A 10 2.55 -9.96 -9.08
CA PRO A 10 1.15 -9.63 -9.38
C PRO A 10 0.55 -8.59 -8.44
N ASP A 11 1.03 -8.49 -7.20
CA ASP A 11 0.51 -7.52 -6.23
C ASP A 11 0.95 -6.09 -6.54
N VAL A 12 2.22 -5.91 -6.93
CA VAL A 12 2.74 -4.60 -7.32
C VAL A 12 2.10 -4.17 -8.64
N GLU A 13 1.96 -5.06 -9.62
CA GLU A 13 1.27 -4.75 -10.87
C GLU A 13 -0.19 -4.32 -10.64
N ALA A 14 -0.92 -5.06 -9.81
CA ALA A 14 -2.32 -4.74 -9.49
C ALA A 14 -2.48 -3.43 -8.71
N ALA A 15 -1.55 -3.14 -7.80
CA ALA A 15 -1.54 -1.88 -7.06
C ALA A 15 -1.15 -0.69 -7.93
N MET A 16 -0.10 -0.82 -8.74
CA MET A 16 0.34 0.24 -9.65
C MET A 16 -0.70 0.55 -10.73
N ALA A 17 -1.45 -0.45 -11.20
CA ALA A 17 -2.59 -0.25 -12.09
C ALA A 17 -3.70 0.64 -11.47
N ARG A 18 -3.71 0.80 -10.14
CA ARG A 18 -4.66 1.60 -9.36
C ARG A 18 -3.98 2.70 -8.55
N TRP A 19 -2.77 3.07 -8.92
CA TRP A 19 -1.95 4.04 -8.21
C TRP A 19 -2.72 5.28 -7.79
N THR A 20 -3.40 5.94 -8.73
CA THR A 20 -4.14 7.19 -8.48
C THR A 20 -5.18 7.03 -7.37
N MET A 21 -5.98 5.96 -7.39
CA MET A 21 -7.02 5.71 -6.39
C MET A 21 -6.42 5.45 -5.01
N LEU A 22 -5.43 4.54 -4.93
CA LEU A 22 -4.76 4.18 -3.69
C LEU A 22 -4.03 5.39 -3.08
N HIS A 23 -3.32 6.14 -3.91
CA HIS A 23 -2.53 7.30 -3.49
C HIS A 23 -3.43 8.45 -3.02
N ASP A 24 -4.52 8.75 -3.74
CA ASP A 24 -5.45 9.80 -3.29
C ASP A 24 -6.16 9.43 -1.98
N PHE A 25 -6.52 8.15 -1.80
CA PHE A 25 -7.04 7.67 -0.53
C PHE A 25 -6.00 7.79 0.59
N ALA A 26 -4.76 7.34 0.35
CA ALA A 26 -3.67 7.40 1.31
C ALA A 26 -3.36 8.84 1.74
N ARG A 27 -3.23 9.77 0.79
CA ARG A 27 -2.92 11.19 1.05
C ARG A 27 -4.00 11.89 1.86
N ARG A 28 -5.28 11.66 1.52
CA ARG A 28 -6.40 12.20 2.31
C ARG A 28 -6.43 11.65 3.72
N SER A 29 -6.18 10.35 3.87
CA SER A 29 -6.17 9.70 5.18
C SER A 29 -4.98 10.18 6.02
N HIS A 30 -3.80 10.35 5.40
CA HIS A 30 -2.62 10.91 6.04
C HIS A 30 -2.88 12.32 6.58
N ALA A 31 -3.53 13.18 5.79
CA ALA A 31 -3.86 14.54 6.22
C ALA A 31 -4.79 14.59 7.45
N LEU A 32 -5.57 13.52 7.69
CA LEU A 32 -6.52 13.43 8.81
C LEU A 32 -5.93 12.71 10.03
N SER A 33 -5.16 11.65 9.81
CA SER A 33 -4.72 10.71 10.86
C SER A 33 -3.19 10.63 11.02
N GLY A 34 -2.43 11.39 10.23
CA GLY A 34 -0.97 11.32 10.22
C GLY A 34 -0.42 10.11 9.47
N PRO A 35 0.87 9.76 9.67
CA PRO A 35 1.54 8.66 8.97
C PRO A 35 0.84 7.31 9.20
N GLY A 36 0.90 6.42 8.21
CA GLY A 36 0.16 5.17 8.24
C GLY A 36 0.22 4.41 6.92
N ALA A 37 -0.57 3.35 6.81
CA ALA A 37 -0.67 2.52 5.62
C ALA A 37 -2.12 2.29 5.20
N VAL A 38 -2.32 2.08 3.91
CA VAL A 38 -3.61 1.62 3.36
C VAL A 38 -3.68 0.11 3.55
N LEU A 39 -4.78 -0.39 4.11
CA LEU A 39 -5.08 -1.81 4.21
C LEU A 39 -6.10 -2.19 3.13
N VAL A 40 -5.77 -3.19 2.33
CA VAL A 40 -6.62 -3.72 1.25
C VAL A 40 -6.60 -5.25 1.29
N GLU A 41 -7.71 -5.87 0.89
CA GLU A 41 -7.75 -7.32 0.67
C GLU A 41 -7.03 -7.68 -0.64
N ARG A 42 -6.07 -8.62 -0.57
CA ARG A 42 -5.25 -9.03 -1.72
C ARG A 42 -6.09 -9.51 -2.90
N GLN A 43 -7.11 -10.33 -2.62
CA GLN A 43 -8.00 -10.85 -3.66
C GLN A 43 -8.76 -9.72 -4.36
N SER A 44 -9.39 -8.81 -3.60
CA SER A 44 -10.07 -7.64 -4.14
C SER A 44 -9.16 -6.80 -5.03
N LEU A 45 -7.91 -6.57 -4.63
CA LEU A 45 -6.94 -5.83 -5.45
C LEU A 45 -6.63 -6.55 -6.78
N ARG A 46 -6.46 -7.87 -6.75
CA ARG A 46 -6.07 -8.67 -7.91
C ARG A 46 -7.21 -8.91 -8.90
N THR A 47 -8.43 -9.13 -8.42
CA THR A 47 -9.56 -9.57 -9.27
C THR A 47 -10.45 -8.43 -9.72
N ALA A 48 -10.40 -7.27 -9.06
CA ALA A 48 -11.10 -6.09 -9.52
C ALA A 48 -10.65 -5.69 -10.95
N SER A 49 -11.53 -5.06 -11.70
CA SER A 49 -11.19 -4.30 -12.91
C SER A 49 -10.55 -2.97 -12.52
N LYS A 50 -9.77 -2.34 -13.41
CA LYS A 50 -9.05 -1.08 -13.07
C LYS A 50 -9.99 0.06 -12.62
N ASP A 51 -11.24 0.03 -13.09
CA ASP A 51 -12.26 1.04 -12.79
C ASP A 51 -13.16 0.66 -11.59
N ASP A 52 -13.01 -0.54 -11.03
CA ASP A 52 -13.81 -0.99 -9.89
C ASP A 52 -13.30 -0.32 -8.60
N GLU A 53 -14.22 0.13 -7.76
CA GLU A 53 -13.90 0.56 -6.40
C GLU A 53 -13.53 -0.65 -5.54
N ILE A 54 -12.39 -0.56 -4.86
CA ILE A 54 -11.96 -1.57 -3.89
C ILE A 54 -12.11 -1.04 -2.46
N ALA A 55 -12.50 -1.91 -1.54
CA ALA A 55 -12.58 -1.56 -0.13
C ALA A 55 -11.17 -1.27 0.41
N MET A 56 -11.01 -0.10 1.01
CA MET A 56 -9.75 0.38 1.59
C MET A 56 -10.00 0.83 3.02
N ASN A 57 -9.09 0.46 3.92
CA ASN A 57 -8.99 1.03 5.26
C ASN A 57 -7.65 1.75 5.41
N TYR A 58 -7.54 2.61 6.42
CA TYR A 58 -6.28 3.27 6.77
C TYR A 58 -5.91 2.91 8.21
N ILE A 59 -4.66 2.51 8.41
CA ILE A 59 -4.11 2.22 9.73
C ILE A 59 -3.08 3.30 10.04
N ALA A 60 -3.36 4.13 11.04
CA ALA A 60 -2.42 5.14 11.50
C ALA A 60 -1.28 4.49 12.27
N ALA A 61 -0.07 5.01 12.13
CA ALA A 61 1.12 4.49 12.79
C ALA A 61 1.03 4.57 14.32
N GLU A 62 0.16 5.43 14.87
CA GLU A 62 -0.10 5.52 16.31
C GLU A 62 -0.91 4.32 16.85
N ASP A 63 -1.77 3.73 16.02
CA ASP A 63 -2.60 2.57 16.36
C ASP A 63 -1.83 1.24 16.27
N VAL A 64 -0.65 1.26 15.64
CA VAL A 64 0.22 0.08 15.50
C VAL A 64 1.10 -0.07 16.75
N PRO A 65 1.22 -1.27 17.35
CA PRO A 65 2.12 -1.51 18.47
C PRO A 65 3.56 -1.09 18.18
N SER A 66 4.26 -0.54 19.17
CA SER A 66 5.63 -0.04 19.00
C SER A 66 6.67 -1.11 18.69
N GLY A 67 6.36 -2.39 18.93
CA GLY A 67 7.21 -3.53 18.61
C GLY A 67 6.94 -4.14 17.23
N ASP A 68 6.05 -3.54 16.43
CA ASP A 68 5.73 -4.03 15.09
C ASP A 68 6.75 -3.55 14.05
N ASP A 69 7.20 -4.46 13.18
CA ASP A 69 8.32 -4.24 12.27
C ASP A 69 8.00 -3.21 11.18
N PHE A 70 6.72 -3.01 10.87
CA PHE A 70 6.29 -2.11 9.81
C PHE A 70 5.96 -0.69 10.30
N ARG A 71 5.80 -0.45 11.62
CA ARG A 71 5.54 0.91 12.16
C ARG A 71 6.65 1.91 11.82
N PRO A 72 7.96 1.59 11.93
CA PRO A 72 9.02 2.51 11.52
C PRO A 72 8.96 2.87 10.03
N LEU A 73 8.49 1.95 9.18
CA LEU A 73 8.34 2.21 7.74
C LEU A 73 7.21 3.22 7.49
N MET A 74 6.07 3.08 8.18
CA MET A 74 4.95 4.03 8.07
C MET A 74 5.36 5.48 8.36
N LEU A 75 6.28 5.68 9.30
CA LEU A 75 6.77 7.01 9.70
C LEU A 75 7.72 7.65 8.69
N GLN A 76 8.22 6.89 7.70
CA GLN A 76 9.19 7.35 6.71
C GLN A 76 8.57 7.61 5.32
N ILE A 77 7.30 7.25 5.13
CA ILE A 77 6.58 7.44 3.86
C ILE A 77 6.39 8.93 3.58
N ASP A 78 6.81 9.37 2.40
CA ASP A 78 6.40 10.66 1.83
C ASP A 78 5.02 10.50 1.15
N PRO A 79 3.92 10.97 1.76
CA PRO A 79 2.56 10.74 1.26
C PRO A 79 2.25 11.47 -0.06
N GLU A 80 3.14 12.34 -0.54
CA GLU A 80 2.99 13.01 -1.84
C GLU A 80 3.57 12.18 -2.99
N ARG A 81 4.41 11.17 -2.70
CA ARG A 81 5.16 10.40 -3.70
C ARG A 81 5.11 8.89 -3.49
N GLN A 82 4.85 8.48 -2.27
CA GLN A 82 4.93 7.11 -1.79
C GLN A 82 3.64 6.75 -1.08
N LEU A 83 3.25 5.49 -1.20
CA LEU A 83 2.22 4.90 -0.36
C LEU A 83 2.69 3.56 0.17
N MET A 84 2.33 3.29 1.42
CA MET A 84 2.49 1.99 2.02
C MET A 84 1.16 1.25 1.98
N LEU A 85 1.18 0.03 1.47
CA LEU A 85 0.03 -0.84 1.26
C LEU A 85 0.24 -2.13 2.03
N ILE A 86 -0.73 -2.47 2.87
CA ILE A 86 -0.81 -3.76 3.56
C ILE A 86 -1.88 -4.58 2.84
N LEU A 87 -1.48 -5.74 2.34
CA LEU A 87 -2.35 -6.70 1.67
C LEU A 87 -2.62 -7.87 2.60
N GLY A 88 -3.86 -7.95 3.10
CA GLY A 88 -4.35 -9.05 3.92
C GLY A 88 -5.33 -9.96 3.17
N GLY A 89 -5.86 -10.97 3.85
CA GLY A 89 -7.02 -11.75 3.37
C GLY A 89 -6.74 -13.21 2.97
N ASP A 90 -5.48 -13.59 2.73
CA ASP A 90 -5.13 -14.99 2.39
C ASP A 90 -4.50 -15.71 3.60
N GLY A 91 -5.24 -15.88 4.69
CA GLY A 91 -4.76 -16.59 5.88
C GLY A 91 -3.90 -15.71 6.81
N LEU A 92 -2.73 -16.21 7.24
CA LEU A 92 -1.82 -15.52 8.17
C LEU A 92 -0.76 -14.66 7.46
N ASP A 93 -0.67 -14.72 6.13
CA ASP A 93 0.41 -14.08 5.39
C ASP A 93 -0.03 -12.69 4.89
N GLU A 94 0.43 -11.66 5.59
CA GLU A 94 0.30 -10.26 5.17
C GLU A 94 1.48 -9.87 4.26
N THR A 95 1.19 -9.15 3.17
CA THR A 95 2.23 -8.54 2.34
C THR A 95 2.25 -7.05 2.56
N VAL A 96 3.42 -6.50 2.91
CA VAL A 96 3.64 -5.06 2.98
C VAL A 96 4.37 -4.62 1.71
N LEU A 97 3.79 -3.64 1.01
CA LEU A 97 4.38 -3.01 -0.16
C LEU A 97 4.62 -1.53 0.13
N VAL A 98 5.78 -1.02 -0.29
CA VAL A 98 6.01 0.42 -0.42
C VAL A 98 6.09 0.70 -1.92
N LEU A 99 5.14 1.49 -2.41
CA LEU A 99 5.05 1.86 -3.80
C LEU A 99 5.46 3.31 -3.94
N GLU A 100 6.29 3.59 -4.93
CA GLU A 100 6.76 4.93 -5.27
C GLU A 100 6.52 5.18 -6.75
N GLN A 101 6.01 6.37 -7.07
CA GLN A 101 5.92 6.79 -8.46
C GLN A 101 7.29 7.29 -8.94
N ASN A 102 7.97 6.46 -9.74
CA ASN A 102 9.14 6.92 -10.50
C ASN A 102 8.70 7.96 -11.53
N GLN A 103 9.09 9.21 -11.33
CA GLN A 103 8.99 10.26 -12.35
C GLN A 103 10.09 10.14 -13.39
#